data_AF-A0A3C1L571-F1
#
_entry.id   AF-A0A3C1L571-F1
#
_cell.length_a   1.000
_cell.length_b   1.000
_cell.length_c   1.000
_cell.angle_alpha   90.00
_cell.angle_beta   90.00
_cell.angle_gamma   90.00
#
_symmetry.space_group_name_H-M   'P 1'
#
loop_
_entity.id
_entity.type
_entity.pdbx_description
1 polymer ?
#
loop_
_entity_poly.entity_id
_entity_poly.type
_entity_poly.pdbx_seq_one_letter_code
_entity_poly.pdbx_strand_id
1 'polypeptide(L)'
;MNPDRLAELEEQRRFLLSSIRDIEREHDVGDVDDHDFHALRDGYVARAAAVMREIEDGRSSLPPKPTSQWWRRPALIVGTLAVALALGVFVARSAGQRLPGQSLTGGQAVDEIAVQLSEGRRLMNTDAASAAAARAA
;
A
#
# COMPACT_ATOMS: atom_id res chain seq x y z
N MET A 1 12.02 -28.48 -19.45
CA MET A 1 13.49 -28.20 -19.43
C MET A 1 13.94 -27.86 -18.01
N ASN A 2 15.18 -28.15 -17.62
CA ASN A 2 15.74 -27.78 -16.32
C ASN A 2 16.04 -26.26 -16.26
N PRO A 3 15.80 -25.55 -15.12
CA PRO A 3 16.03 -24.11 -15.01
C PRO A 3 17.49 -23.68 -15.23
N ASP A 4 18.47 -24.49 -14.82
CA ASP A 4 19.89 -24.20 -14.99
C ASP A 4 20.25 -24.22 -16.47
N ARG A 5 19.70 -25.20 -17.22
CA ARG A 5 19.86 -25.27 -18.67
C ARG A 5 19.26 -24.06 -19.39
N LEU A 6 18.11 -23.56 -18.91
CA LEU A 6 17.50 -22.36 -19.47
C LEU A 6 18.39 -21.12 -19.23
N ALA A 7 19.01 -21.03 -18.05
CA ALA A 7 19.95 -19.95 -17.74
C ALA A 7 21.19 -19.99 -18.65
N GLU A 8 21.79 -21.17 -18.85
CA GLU A 8 22.92 -21.35 -19.78
C GLU A 8 22.57 -20.89 -21.21
N LEU A 9 21.39 -21.25 -21.71
CA LEU A 9 20.93 -20.83 -23.03
C LEU A 9 20.73 -19.31 -23.12
N GLU A 10 20.22 -18.69 -22.05
CA GLU A 10 20.07 -17.22 -22.00
C GLU A 10 21.42 -16.49 -22.01
N GLU A 11 22.42 -17.02 -21.31
CA GLU A 11 23.79 -16.53 -21.35
C GLU A 11 24.40 -16.70 -22.74
N GLN A 12 24.24 -17.87 -23.34
CA GLN A 12 24.73 -18.15 -24.69
C GLN A 12 24.07 -17.23 -25.72
N ARG A 13 22.76 -16.99 -25.63
CA ARG A 13 22.05 -16.01 -26.48
C ARG A 13 22.67 -14.62 -26.31
N ARG A 14 22.95 -14.19 -25.07
CA ARG A 14 23.52 -12.86 -24.81
C ARG A 14 24.93 -12.73 -25.37
N PHE A 15 25.75 -13.77 -25.24
CA PHE A 15 27.06 -13.85 -25.85
C PHE A 15 26.97 -13.71 -27.38
N LEU A 16 26.17 -14.55 -28.05
CA LEU A 16 26.03 -14.55 -29.51
C LEU A 16 25.56 -13.19 -30.05
N LEU A 17 24.56 -12.57 -29.42
CA LEU A 17 24.08 -11.23 -29.82
C LEU A 17 25.13 -10.14 -29.56
N SER A 18 25.98 -10.31 -28.54
CA SER A 18 27.11 -9.42 -28.32
C SER A 18 28.16 -9.56 -29.40
N SER A 19 28.53 -10.79 -29.76
CA SER A 19 29.51 -11.09 -30.81
C SER A 19 29.06 -10.59 -32.18
N ILE A 20 27.77 -10.70 -32.52
CA ILE A 20 27.23 -10.14 -33.77
C ILE A 20 27.44 -8.63 -33.81
N ARG A 21 27.11 -7.91 -32.73
CA ARG A 21 27.33 -6.46 -32.68
C ARG A 21 28.81 -6.08 -32.68
N ASP A 22 29.67 -6.96 -32.19
CA ASP A 22 31.11 -6.73 -32.17
C ASP A 22 31.70 -6.84 -33.57
N ILE A 23 31.39 -7.93 -34.27
CA ILE A 23 31.87 -8.13 -35.65
C ILE A 23 31.27 -7.11 -36.62
N GLU A 24 30.05 -6.63 -36.40
CA GLU A 24 29.47 -5.52 -37.16
C GLU A 24 30.27 -4.22 -36.95
N ARG A 25 30.72 -3.93 -35.73
CA ARG A 25 31.58 -2.77 -35.48
C ARG A 25 32.97 -2.93 -36.10
N GLU A 26 33.57 -4.11 -35.96
CA GLU A 26 34.88 -4.41 -36.56
C GLU A 26 34.82 -4.30 -38.09
N HIS A 27 33.74 -4.75 -38.72
CA HIS A 27 33.49 -4.57 -40.15
C HIS A 27 33.28 -3.10 -40.54
N ASP A 28 32.49 -2.34 -39.77
CA ASP A 28 32.25 -0.92 -40.01
C ASP A 28 33.53 -0.07 -40.00
N VAL A 29 34.52 -0.45 -39.16
CA VAL A 29 35.83 0.23 -39.11
C VAL A 29 36.86 -0.36 -40.08
N GLY A 30 36.49 -1.41 -40.83
CA GLY A 30 37.34 -2.06 -41.83
C GLY A 30 38.39 -3.02 -41.26
N ASP A 31 38.26 -3.44 -40.00
CA ASP A 31 39.17 -4.42 -39.37
C ASP A 31 38.89 -5.86 -39.84
N VAL A 32 37.72 -6.11 -40.43
CA VAL A 32 37.30 -7.40 -41.00
C VAL A 32 36.79 -7.17 -42.42
N ASP A 33 37.21 -8.00 -43.38
CA ASP A 33 36.73 -7.90 -44.76
C ASP A 33 35.31 -8.47 -44.95
N ASP A 34 34.68 -8.10 -46.06
CA ASP A 34 33.29 -8.47 -46.36
C ASP A 34 33.05 -9.99 -46.36
N HIS A 35 33.99 -10.76 -46.91
CA HIS A 35 33.83 -12.20 -47.05
C HIS A 35 33.84 -12.87 -45.66
N ASP A 36 34.82 -12.53 -44.84
CA ASP A 36 34.98 -13.07 -43.51
C ASP A 36 33.86 -12.58 -42.58
N PHE A 37 33.45 -11.31 -42.71
CA PHE A 37 32.29 -10.77 -42.01
C PHE A 37 31.03 -11.58 -42.30
N HIS A 38 30.70 -11.82 -43.57
CA HIS A 38 29.51 -12.58 -43.94
C HIS A 38 29.55 -14.01 -43.41
N ALA A 39 30.68 -14.71 -43.56
CA ALA A 39 30.83 -16.09 -43.08
C ALA A 39 30.66 -16.19 -41.55
N LEU A 40 31.31 -15.30 -40.80
CA LEU A 40 31.22 -15.27 -39.34
C LEU A 40 29.83 -14.88 -38.87
N ARG A 41 29.26 -13.80 -39.42
CA ARG A 41 27.94 -13.30 -39.06
C ARG A 41 26.86 -14.34 -39.30
N ASP A 42 26.86 -15.01 -40.45
CA ASP A 42 25.87 -16.03 -40.76
C ASP A 42 25.96 -17.22 -39.80
N GLY A 43 27.18 -17.63 -39.43
CA GLY A 43 27.41 -18.66 -38.40
C GLY A 43 26.92 -18.26 -37.01
N TYR A 44 27.07 -16.99 -36.62
CA TYR A 44 26.52 -16.47 -35.35
C TYR A 44 25.00 -16.37 -35.38
N VAL A 45 24.42 -15.88 -36.48
CA VAL A 45 22.97 -15.74 -36.68
C VAL A 45 22.29 -17.10 -36.64
N ALA A 46 22.83 -18.10 -37.36
CA ALA A 46 22.29 -19.46 -37.36
C ALA A 46 22.27 -20.07 -35.96
N ARG A 47 23.37 -19.93 -35.20
CA ARG A 47 23.43 -20.39 -33.81
C ARG A 47 22.49 -19.63 -32.89
N ALA A 48 22.38 -18.31 -33.03
CA ALA A 48 21.47 -17.50 -32.22
C ALA A 48 20.01 -17.92 -32.46
N ALA A 49 19.63 -18.17 -33.72
CA ALA A 49 18.30 -18.66 -34.06
C ALA A 49 18.01 -20.04 -33.44
N ALA A 50 18.98 -20.96 -33.47
CA ALA A 50 18.85 -22.27 -32.84
C ALA A 50 18.65 -22.16 -31.31
N VAL A 51 19.48 -21.36 -30.63
CA VAL A 51 19.39 -21.12 -29.18
C VAL A 51 18.05 -20.47 -28.81
N MET A 52 17.59 -19.48 -29.58
CA MET A 52 16.29 -18.84 -29.31
C MET A 52 15.12 -19.80 -29.44
N ARG A 53 15.17 -20.75 -30.39
CA ARG A 53 14.16 -21.80 -30.54
C ARG A 53 14.18 -22.76 -29.36
N GLU A 54 15.37 -23.21 -28.94
CA GLU A 54 15.52 -24.09 -27.78
C GLU A 54 15.01 -23.43 -26.48
N ILE A 55 15.25 -22.13 -26.30
CA ILE A 55 14.70 -21.36 -25.17
C ILE A 55 13.18 -21.34 -25.20
N GLU A 56 12.57 -21.10 -26.37
CA GLU A 56 11.11 -21.02 -26.51
C GLU A 56 10.44 -22.37 -26.27
N ASP A 57 11.01 -23.44 -26.83
CA ASP A 57 10.56 -24.82 -26.60
C ASP A 57 10.71 -25.19 -25.10
N GLY A 58 11.84 -24.81 -24.50
CA GLY A 58 12.12 -24.98 -23.08
C GLY A 58 11.13 -24.25 -22.18
N ARG A 59 10.75 -23.01 -22.50
CA ARG A 59 9.76 -22.21 -21.77
C ARG A 59 8.35 -22.75 -21.92
N SER A 60 7.98 -23.20 -23.12
CA SER A 60 6.69 -23.84 -23.38
C SER A 60 6.49 -25.13 -22.59
N SER A 61 7.59 -25.82 -22.26
CA SER A 61 7.58 -27.04 -21.44
C SER A 61 7.52 -26.81 -19.92
N LEU A 62 7.70 -25.57 -19.45
CA LEU A 62 7.65 -25.24 -18.03
C LEU A 62 6.20 -24.92 -17.60
N PRO A 63 5.75 -25.36 -16.41
CA PRO A 63 4.43 -24.98 -15.91
C PRO A 63 4.34 -23.45 -15.84
N PRO A 64 3.18 -22.86 -16.18
CA PRO A 64 3.03 -21.41 -16.19
C PRO A 64 3.42 -20.85 -14.82
N LYS A 65 4.33 -19.88 -14.82
CA LYS A 65 4.75 -19.18 -13.60
C LYS A 65 3.49 -18.68 -12.89
N PRO A 66 3.24 -19.04 -11.62
CA PRO A 66 2.07 -18.54 -10.91
C PRO A 66 2.09 -17.02 -11.00
N THR A 67 0.99 -16.45 -11.48
CA THR A 67 0.86 -15.00 -11.68
C THR A 67 1.22 -14.34 -10.36
N SER A 68 2.41 -13.73 -10.28
CA SER A 68 2.84 -13.07 -9.07
C SER A 68 1.78 -12.05 -8.72
N GLN A 69 1.22 -12.18 -7.53
CA GLN A 69 0.06 -11.40 -7.09
C GLN A 69 0.49 -9.97 -6.75
N TRP A 70 1.16 -9.30 -7.67
CA TRP A 70 1.71 -7.97 -7.50
C TRP A 70 0.59 -6.96 -7.20
N TRP A 71 -0.65 -7.23 -7.62
CA TRP A 71 -1.84 -6.45 -7.28
C TRP A 71 -2.29 -6.58 -5.81
N ARG A 72 -1.90 -7.65 -5.09
CA ARG A 72 -2.20 -7.80 -3.65
C ARG A 72 -1.47 -6.80 -2.77
N ARG A 73 -0.23 -6.47 -3.14
CA ARG A 73 0.62 -5.55 -2.36
C ARG A 73 0.02 -4.14 -2.28
N PRO A 74 -0.36 -3.47 -3.39
CA PRO A 74 -1.07 -2.20 -3.33
C PRO A 74 -2.47 -2.36 -2.73
N ALA A 75 -3.18 -3.48 -2.97
CA ALA A 75 -4.50 -3.69 -2.37
C ALA A 75 -4.47 -3.72 -0.83
N LEU A 76 -3.44 -4.32 -0.22
CA LEU A 76 -3.24 -4.30 1.23
C LEU A 76 -2.95 -2.89 1.75
N ILE A 77 -2.11 -2.13 1.05
CA ILE A 77 -1.77 -0.75 1.43
C ILE A 77 -3.03 0.14 1.36
N VAL A 78 -3.77 0.07 0.26
CA VAL A 78 -5.02 0.81 0.06
C VAL A 78 -6.08 0.41 1.09
N GLY A 79 -6.21 -0.89 1.38
CA GLY A 79 -7.11 -1.39 2.41
C GLY A 79 -6.80 -0.83 3.80
N THR A 80 -5.53 -0.86 4.21
CA THR A 80 -5.09 -0.31 5.51
C THR A 80 -5.33 1.20 5.59
N LEU A 81 -5.03 1.95 4.53
CA LEU A 81 -5.30 3.39 4.44
C LEU A 81 -6.79 3.71 4.56
N ALA A 82 -7.64 2.95 3.86
CA ALA A 82 -9.09 3.12 3.92
C ALA A 82 -9.64 2.87 5.33
N VAL A 83 -9.17 1.81 6.01
CA VAL A 83 -9.57 1.51 7.39
C VAL A 83 -9.12 2.62 8.35
N ALA A 84 -7.87 3.10 8.24
CA ALA A 84 -7.36 4.19 9.07
C ALA A 84 -8.19 5.48 8.90
N LEU A 85 -8.51 5.85 7.66
CA LEU A 85 -9.36 7.01 7.37
C LEU A 85 -10.79 6.84 7.91
N ALA A 86 -11.38 5.65 7.74
CA ALA A 86 -12.72 5.35 8.24
C ALA A 86 -12.78 5.46 9.78
N LEU A 87 -11.80 4.90 10.48
CA LEU A 87 -11.71 5.00 11.94
C LEU A 87 -11.49 6.44 12.39
N GLY A 88 -10.65 7.22 11.71
CA GLY A 88 -10.44 8.63 12.01
C GLY A 88 -11.72 9.47 11.87
N VAL A 89 -12.46 9.29 10.77
CA VAL A 89 -13.75 9.96 10.54
C VAL A 89 -14.80 9.52 11.56
N PHE A 90 -14.84 8.24 11.92
CA PHE A 90 -15.77 7.71 12.92
C PHE A 90 -15.54 8.35 14.29
N VAL A 91 -14.29 8.43 14.74
CA VAL A 91 -13.93 9.09 16.01
C VAL A 91 -14.29 10.57 15.98
N ALA A 92 -14.01 11.28 14.89
CA ALA A 92 -14.36 12.70 14.76
C ALA A 92 -15.88 12.94 14.85
N ARG A 93 -16.69 12.08 14.25
CA ARG A 93 -18.16 12.14 14.34
C ARG A 93 -18.67 11.75 15.72
N SER A 94 -18.03 10.78 16.36
CA SER A 94 -18.36 10.33 17.72
C SER A 94 -18.02 11.37 18.79
N ALA A 95 -16.98 12.18 18.61
CA ALA A 95 -16.46 13.09 19.62
C ALA A 95 -17.03 14.53 19.53
N GLY A 96 -18.04 14.77 18.69
CA GLY A 96 -18.30 16.09 18.11
C GLY A 96 -19.68 16.72 18.37
N GLN A 97 -20.30 16.55 19.53
CA GLN A 97 -21.38 17.47 19.95
C GLN A 97 -20.97 18.21 21.22
N ARG A 98 -20.31 19.35 21.04
CA ARG A 98 -20.11 20.35 22.10
C ARG A 98 -21.22 21.38 21.96
N LEU A 99 -22.19 21.37 22.88
CA LEU A 99 -23.19 22.42 22.93
C LEU A 99 -22.58 23.68 23.60
N PRO A 100 -22.96 24.90 23.17
CA PRO A 100 -22.51 26.14 23.81
C PRO A 100 -22.85 26.11 25.30
N GLY A 101 -21.86 26.30 26.18
CA GLY A 101 -22.04 26.38 27.63
C GLY A 101 -21.45 25.24 28.48
N GLN A 102 -20.87 24.18 27.87
CA GLN A 102 -20.22 23.10 28.63
C GLN A 102 -18.75 23.42 28.97
N SER A 103 -18.40 23.32 30.26
CA SER A 103 -17.04 23.54 30.78
C SER A 103 -16.09 22.38 30.46
N LEU A 104 -14.83 22.73 30.19
CA LEU A 104 -13.79 21.84 29.63
C LEU A 104 -13.13 20.90 30.65
N THR A 105 -13.46 21.02 31.93
CA THR A 105 -13.09 20.10 33.00
C THR A 105 -14.39 19.53 33.59
N GLY A 106 -14.39 18.27 34.03
CA GLY A 106 -15.58 17.51 34.45
C GLY A 106 -16.29 18.01 35.72
N GLY A 107 -16.48 19.32 35.86
CA GLY A 107 -17.36 19.95 36.84
C GLY A 107 -18.74 20.21 36.22
N GLN A 108 -19.77 20.01 37.02
CA GLN A 108 -21.18 20.19 36.65
C GLN A 108 -21.42 21.60 36.11
N ALA A 109 -22.33 21.72 35.14
CA ALA A 109 -22.65 23.00 34.51
C ALA A 109 -23.11 24.01 35.57
N VAL A 110 -22.66 25.27 35.45
CA VAL A 110 -22.97 26.35 36.41
C VAL A 110 -24.48 26.53 36.60
N ASP A 111 -25.27 26.30 35.54
CA ASP A 111 -26.73 26.35 35.59
C ASP A 111 -27.34 25.25 36.45
N GLU A 112 -26.77 24.04 36.45
CA GLU A 112 -27.27 22.91 37.24
C GLU A 112 -27.03 23.14 38.74
N ILE A 113 -25.87 23.70 39.09
CA ILE A 113 -25.54 24.08 40.48
C ILE A 113 -26.46 25.21 40.95
N ALA A 114 -26.72 26.21 40.09
CA ALA A 114 -27.63 27.30 40.42
C ALA A 114 -29.06 26.82 40.68
N VAL A 115 -29.56 25.86 39.89
CA VAL A 115 -30.87 25.25 40.07
C VAL A 115 -30.93 24.45 41.38
N GLN A 116 -29.96 23.58 41.65
CA GLN A 116 -29.91 22.79 42.89
C GLN A 116 -29.83 23.66 44.16
N LEU A 117 -29.06 24.75 44.13
CA LEU A 117 -28.97 25.69 45.25
C LEU A 117 -30.29 26.44 45.47
N SER A 118 -31.01 26.77 44.40
CA SER A 118 -32.32 27.43 44.50
C SER A 118 -33.39 26.49 45.09
N GLU A 119 -33.34 25.21 44.73
CA GLU A 119 -34.24 24.17 45.23
C GLU A 119 -33.96 23.87 46.71
N GLY A 120 -32.69 23.74 47.10
CA GLY A 120 -32.28 23.57 48.50
C GLY A 120 -32.73 24.73 49.40
N ARG A 121 -32.63 25.99 48.93
CA ARG A 121 -33.14 27.15 49.70
C ARG A 121 -34.65 27.11 49.87
N ARG A 122 -35.40 26.63 48.87
CA ARG A 122 -36.86 26.51 48.96
C ARG A 122 -37.26 25.49 50.02
N LEU A 123 -36.62 24.32 50.01
CA LEU A 123 -36.87 23.25 50.97
C LEU A 123 -36.53 23.66 52.41
N MET A 124 -35.38 24.32 52.63
CA MET A 124 -35.04 24.86 53.95
C MET A 124 -36.03 25.91 54.44
N ASN A 125 -36.50 26.79 53.54
CA ASN A 125 -37.46 27.83 53.92
C ASN A 125 -38.85 27.24 54.22
N THR A 126 -39.28 26.18 53.53
CA THR A 126 -40.54 25.50 53.84
C THR A 126 -40.48 24.78 55.18
N ASP A 127 -39.36 24.13 55.50
CA ASP A 127 -39.17 23.48 56.80
C ASP A 127 -39.13 24.51 57.93
N ALA A 128 -38.42 25.62 57.75
CA ALA A 128 -38.39 26.72 58.72
C ALA A 128 -39.78 27.33 58.96
N ALA A 129 -40.58 27.51 57.90
CA ALA A 129 -41.95 28.02 58.01
C ALA A 129 -42.87 27.03 58.74
N SER A 130 -42.74 25.72 58.47
CA SER A 130 -43.52 24.68 59.16
C SER A 130 -43.18 24.58 60.64
N ALA A 131 -41.90 24.69 60.99
CA ALA A 131 -41.42 24.66 62.37
C ALA A 131 -41.83 25.91 63.17
N ALA A 132 -41.96 27.07 62.52
CA ALA A 132 -42.47 28.28 63.14
C ALA A 132 -43.99 28.19 63.41
N ALA A 133 -44.76 27.63 62.47
CA ALA A 133 -46.20 27.43 62.64
C ALA A 133 -46.52 26.45 63.78
N ALA A 134 -45.73 25.39 63.96
CA ALA A 134 -45.92 24.41 65.05
C ALA A 134 -45.61 24.96 66.45
N ARG A 135 -44.88 26.07 66.59
CA ARG A 135 -44.61 26.72 67.89
C ARG A 135 -45.62 27.81 68.26
N ALA A 136 -46.48 28.20 67.32
CA ALA A 136 -47.49 29.25 67.50
C ALA A 136 -48.91 28.71 67.77
N ALA A 137 -49.07 27.37 67.83
CA ALA A 137 -50.29 26.67 68.22
C ALA A 137 -50.16 26.11 69.63
#